data_AF-A0A0T5ZWY5-F1
#
_entry.id   AF-A0A0T5ZWY5-F1
#
_cell.length_a   1.000
_cell.length_b   1.000
_cell.length_c   1.000
_cell.angle_alpha   90.00
_cell.angle_beta   90.00
_cell.angle_gamma   90.00
#
_symmetry.space_group_name_H-M   'P 1'
#
loop_
_entity.id
_entity.type
_entity.pdbx_description
1 polymer ?
#
loop_
_entity_poly.entity_id
_entity_poly.type
_entity_poly.pdbx_seq_one_letter_code
_entity_poly.pdbx_strand_id
1 'polypeptide(L)' 'MGKLRKFLVEIFVGNTRKFHETVWAESREAAESIVDGKYARAGTVDITSINEIEADSAEGFESEPE' A
#
# COMPACT_ATOMS: atom_id res chain seq x y z
N MET A 1 -0.27 -22.91 -5.39
CA MET A 1 0.22 -21.79 -4.57
C MET A 1 0.82 -20.77 -5.52
N GLY A 2 0.25 -19.56 -5.60
CA GLY A 2 0.76 -18.49 -6.46
C GLY A 2 2.04 -17.88 -5.90
N LYS A 3 2.84 -17.25 -6.76
CA LYS A 3 4.07 -16.55 -6.35
C LYS A 3 3.69 -15.17 -5.79
N LEU A 4 4.14 -14.88 -4.57
CA LEU A 4 3.97 -13.55 -3.96
C LEU A 4 4.80 -12.50 -4.70
N ARG A 5 4.22 -11.31 -4.85
CA ARG A 5 4.81 -10.13 -5.48
C ARG A 5 4.64 -8.93 -4.56
N LYS A 6 5.55 -7.97 -4.67
CA LYS A 6 5.58 -6.76 -3.83
C LYS A 6 4.82 -5.65 -4.54
N PHE A 7 3.89 -5.01 -3.84
CA PHE A 7 3.10 -3.90 -4.37
C PHE A 7 3.29 -2.67 -3.49
N LEU A 8 3.54 -1.52 -4.11
CA LEU A 8 3.46 -0.22 -3.48
C LEU A 8 2.06 0.34 -3.66
N VAL A 9 1.39 0.61 -2.56
CA VAL A 9 0.00 1.06 -2.49
C VAL A 9 -0.01 2.50 -2.00
N GLU A 10 -0.66 3.37 -2.74
CA GLU A 10 -0.89 4.76 -2.35
C GLU A 10 -2.26 4.89 -1.66
N ILE A 11 -2.23 5.30 -0.40
CA ILE A 11 -3.39 5.31 0.50
C ILE A 11 -3.65 6.73 0.97
N PHE A 12 -4.91 7.15 0.89
CA PHE A 12 -5.41 8.37 1.50
C PHE A 12 -6.32 8.02 2.68
N VAL A 13 -6.04 8.59 3.86
CA VAL A 13 -6.91 8.47 5.04
C VAL A 13 -7.58 9.82 5.26
N GLY A 14 -8.88 9.87 4.97
CA GLY A 14 -9.63 11.11 4.83
C GLY A 14 -9.06 12.01 3.73
N ASN A 15 -9.35 13.32 3.82
CA ASN A 15 -8.91 14.30 2.82
C ASN A 15 -7.52 14.91 3.11
N THR A 16 -6.80 14.45 4.13
CA THR A 16 -5.65 15.18 4.68
C THR A 16 -4.36 14.40 4.79
N ARG A 17 -4.40 13.06 4.76
CA ARG A 17 -3.20 12.24 4.93
C ARG A 17 -3.03 11.29 3.77
N LYS A 18 -1.87 11.37 3.13
CA LYS A 18 -1.42 10.50 2.06
C LYS A 18 -0.17 9.78 2.53
N PHE A 19 -0.10 8.47 2.36
CA PHE A 19 1.12 7.72 2.57
C PHE A 19 1.16 6.50 1.65
N HIS A 20 2.35 5.91 1.53
CA HIS A 20 2.58 4.70 0.76
C HIS A 20 2.78 3.51 1.69
N GLU A 21 2.20 2.37 1.34
CA GLU A 21 2.41 1.12 2.04
C GLU A 21 2.86 0.04 1.07
N THR A 22 3.82 -0.78 1.49
CA THR A 22 4.23 -1.95 0.71
C THR A 22 3.55 -3.22 1.21
N VAL A 23 2.91 -3.97 0.30
CA VAL A 23 2.20 -5.21 0.60
C VAL A 23 2.69 -6.34 -0.30
N TRP A 24 2.84 -7.54 0.29
CA TRP A 24 3.11 -8.77 -0.45
C TRP A 24 1.80 -9.48 -0.75
N ALA A 25 1.50 -9.69 -2.04
CA ALA A 25 0.25 -10.31 -2.47
C ALA A 25 0.44 -11.15 -3.73
N GLU A 26 -0.49 -12.07 -4.00
CA GLU A 26 -0.47 -12.89 -5.23
C GLU A 26 -0.90 -12.10 -6.48
N SER A 27 -1.71 -11.04 -6.30
CA SER A 27 -2.24 -10.15 -7.34
C SER A 27 -2.49 -8.74 -6.80
N ARG A 28 -2.82 -7.80 -7.71
CA ARG A 28 -3.18 -6.43 -7.36
C ARG A 28 -4.44 -6.38 -6.52
N GLU A 29 -5.45 -7.16 -6.87
CA GLU A 29 -6.73 -7.26 -6.17
C GLU A 29 -6.54 -7.81 -4.75
N ALA A 30 -5.62 -8.76 -4.57
CA ALA A 30 -5.27 -9.26 -3.25
C ALA A 30 -4.54 -8.18 -2.41
N ALA A 31 -3.65 -7.39 -3.02
CA ALA A 31 -3.02 -6.26 -2.34
C ALA A 31 -4.04 -5.22 -1.89
N GLU A 32 -5.01 -4.89 -2.75
CA GLU A 32 -6.11 -3.98 -2.42
C GLU A 32 -6.93 -4.50 -1.22
N SER A 33 -7.34 -5.77 -1.27
CA SER A 33 -8.13 -6.37 -0.17
C SER A 33 -7.37 -6.42 1.15
N ILE A 34 -6.04 -6.65 1.12
CA ILE A 34 -5.20 -6.60 2.32
C ILE A 34 -5.19 -5.19 2.91
N VAL A 35 -4.98 -4.17 2.08
CA VAL A 35 -4.94 -2.76 2.52
C VAL A 35 -6.31 -2.32 3.04
N ASP A 36 -7.37 -2.59 2.29
CA ASP A 36 -8.74 -2.26 2.68
C ASP A 36 -9.08 -2.89 4.03
N GLY A 37 -8.80 -4.20 4.21
CA GLY A 37 -9.00 -4.89 5.48
C GLY A 37 -8.17 -4.33 6.64
N LYS A 38 -6.92 -3.93 6.37
CA LYS A 38 -6.02 -3.35 7.38
C LYS A 38 -6.49 -1.98 7.86
N TYR A 39 -7.00 -1.15 6.95
CA TYR A 39 -7.43 0.22 7.24
C TYR A 39 -8.94 0.39 7.35
N ALA A 40 -9.73 -0.68 7.28
CA ALA A 40 -11.19 -0.66 7.41
C ALA A 40 -11.71 0.07 8.66
N ARG A 41 -10.90 0.17 9.72
CA ARG A 41 -11.23 0.86 10.98
C ARG A 41 -10.63 2.27 11.10
N ALA A 42 -9.79 2.69 10.16
CA ALA A 42 -9.07 3.97 10.20
C ALA A 42 -9.90 5.17 9.70
N GLY A 43 -11.12 4.94 9.21
CA GLY A 43 -12.02 5.96 8.65
C GLY A 43 -12.24 5.78 7.16
N THR A 44 -12.53 6.86 6.44
CA THR A 44 -12.59 6.83 4.97
C THR A 44 -11.19 6.63 4.42
N VAL A 45 -10.99 5.52 3.72
CA VAL A 45 -9.72 5.15 3.09
C VAL A 45 -9.95 5.07 1.60
N ASP A 46 -9.17 5.82 0.84
CA ASP A 46 -9.19 5.79 -0.61
C ASP A 46 -7.85 5.25 -1.12
N ILE A 47 -7.91 4.12 -1.83
CA ILE A 47 -6.76 3.56 -2.53
C ILE A 47 -6.73 4.15 -3.93
N THR A 48 -5.73 4.96 -4.22
CA THR A 48 -5.63 5.71 -5.48
C THR A 48 -4.71 5.05 -6.49
N SER A 49 -3.74 4.26 -6.02
CA SER A 49 -2.77 3.59 -6.88
C SER A 49 -2.22 2.33 -6.23
N ILE A 50 -1.99 1.30 -7.05
CA ILE A 50 -1.33 0.06 -6.67
C ILE A 50 -0.38 -0.31 -7.79
N ASN A 51 0.91 -0.37 -7.51
CA ASN A 51 1.94 -0.69 -8.49
C ASN A 51 2.81 -1.85 -7.99
N GLU A 52 3.03 -2.84 -8.83
CA GLU A 52 4.02 -3.89 -8.55
C GLU A 52 5.42 -3.24 -8.58
N ILE A 53 6.24 -3.51 -7.56
CA ILE A 53 7.61 -3.01 -7.45
C ILE A 53 8.57 -4.17 -7.23
N GLU A 54 9.84 -3.97 -7.56
CA GLU A 54 10.86 -4.97 -7.29
C GLU A 54 11.04 -5.18 -5.78
N ALA A 55 11.31 -6.43 -5.40
CA ALA A 55 11.46 -6.86 -4.01
C ALA A 55 12.52 -6.06 -3.24
N ASP A 56 13.55 -5.58 -3.95
CA ASP A 56 14.71 -4.83 -3.44
C ASP A 56 14.50 -3.31 -3.37
N SER A 57 13.52 -2.73 -4.07
CA SER A 57 13.47 -1.28 -4.31
C SER A 57 12.69 -0.44 -3.27
N ALA A 58 12.46 -0.95 -2.05
CA ALA A 58 11.72 -0.21 -1.01
C ALA A 58 12.58 0.24 0.18
N GLU A 59 13.89 0.42 0.00
CA GLU A 59 14.75 1.14 0.93
C GLU A 59 14.85 2.62 0.53
N GLY A 60 13.77 3.39 0.67
CA GLY A 60 13.75 4.76 0.14
C GLY A 60 12.66 5.70 0.62
N PHE A 61 12.05 5.46 1.79
CA PHE A 61 11.20 6.47 2.44
C PHE A 61 11.74 6.73 3.85
N GLU A 62 12.82 7.53 3.90
CA GLU A 62 13.17 8.25 5.11
C GLU A 62 12.00 9.18 5.46
N SER A 63 11.39 8.93 6.61
CA SER A 63 10.47 9.87 7.24
C SER A 63 11.28 10.91 7.98
N GLU A 64 11.13 12.19 7.63
CA GLU A 64 10.94 13.29 8.59
C GLU A 64 10.62 14.58 7.80
N PRO A 65 9.54 15.33 8.14
CA PRO A 65 9.49 16.74 7.80
C PRO A 65 10.36 17.52 8.80
N GLU A 66 11.25 18.37 8.29
CA GLU A 66 11.93 19.44 9.07
C GLU A 66 10.92 20.37 9.77
#